data_AF-A0A2S2P2X8-F1
#
_entry.id   AF-A0A2S2P2X8-F1
#
_cell.length_a   1.000
_cell.length_b   1.000
_cell.length_c   1.000
_cell.angle_alpha   90.00
_cell.angle_beta   90.00
_cell.angle_gamma   90.00
#
_symmetry.space_group_name_H-M   'P 1'
#
loop_
_entity.id
_entity.type
_entity.pdbx_description
1 polymer ?
#
loop_
_entity_poly.entity_id
_entity_poly.type
_entity_poly.pdbx_seq_one_letter_code
_entity_poly.pdbx_strand_id
1 'polypeptide(L)'
;GNPCTDNARNLDVEEYYRITIFIPYLDFFISELTERFLSHKSIFNGFECLFSKHELTSKEENEFTELIRFYSPMVSNDSLVLVELKLWQFKIQRCEKIPNTGLEALDICNKDIYPNIYVLLKVLCTLPVSTSSPERMFSTLKRVKTYLRNTMSE
;
A
#
# COMPACT_ATOMS: atom_id res chain seq x y z
N GLY A 1 33.81 46.76 -25.02
CA GLY A 1 33.03 45.61 -25.52
C GLY A 1 32.89 44.61 -24.39
N ASN A 2 31.66 44.36 -23.96
CA ASN A 2 31.27 43.15 -23.25
C ASN A 2 29.77 42.98 -23.52
N PRO A 3 29.37 42.06 -24.42
CA PRO A 3 27.98 41.73 -24.60
C PRO A 3 27.60 40.70 -23.54
N CYS A 4 26.91 41.14 -22.49
CA CYS A 4 26.01 40.27 -21.75
C CYS A 4 24.74 40.14 -22.59
N THR A 5 24.75 39.22 -23.56
CA THR A 5 23.57 38.81 -24.34
C THR A 5 23.32 37.36 -23.97
N ASP A 6 22.26 37.07 -23.23
CA ASP A 6 20.91 36.86 -23.77
C ASP A 6 20.64 35.36 -23.78
N ASN A 7 20.09 34.86 -22.67
CA ASN A 7 19.46 33.53 -22.63
C ASN A 7 18.48 33.34 -21.46
N ALA A 8 18.00 34.43 -20.85
CA ALA A 8 16.82 34.37 -20.01
C ALA A 8 15.60 34.50 -20.93
N ARG A 9 15.26 33.40 -21.60
CA ARG A 9 13.92 33.25 -22.20
C ARG A 9 12.92 33.66 -21.13
N ASN A 10 12.08 34.64 -21.43
CA ASN A 10 10.96 35.07 -20.61
C ASN A 10 10.00 33.88 -20.43
N LEU A 11 10.33 32.99 -19.50
CA LEU A 11 9.39 32.02 -18.97
C LEU A 11 8.34 32.87 -18.25
N ASP A 12 7.08 32.74 -18.66
CA ASP A 12 5.98 33.31 -17.91
C ASP A 12 6.09 32.85 -16.45
N VAL A 13 5.62 33.68 -15.52
CA VAL A 13 5.71 33.38 -14.08
C VAL A 13 5.10 32.02 -13.79
N GLU A 14 4.01 31.67 -14.49
CA GLU A 14 3.37 30.35 -14.43
C GLU A 14 4.32 29.22 -14.85
N GLU A 15 5.05 29.39 -15.95
CA GLU A 15 6.00 28.42 -16.50
C GLU A 15 7.17 28.19 -15.51
N TYR A 16 7.69 29.26 -14.91
CA TYR A 16 8.73 29.17 -13.87
C TYR A 16 8.26 28.39 -12.63
N TYR A 17 7.08 28.73 -12.08
CA TYR A 17 6.52 28.01 -10.93
C TYR A 17 6.21 26.55 -11.26
N ARG A 18 5.68 26.28 -12.46
CA ARG A 18 5.36 24.93 -12.92
C ARG A 18 6.61 24.05 -12.99
N ILE A 19 7.71 24.58 -13.54
CA ILE A 19 8.97 23.86 -13.75
C ILE A 19 9.76 23.70 -12.45
N THR A 20 9.92 24.78 -11.70
CA THR A 20 10.86 24.81 -10.56
C THR A 20 10.21 24.30 -9.27
N ILE A 21 8.90 24.43 -9.12
CA ILE A 21 8.19 24.07 -7.88
C ILE A 21 7.25 22.89 -8.10
N PHE A 22 6.29 23.02 -9.03
CA PHE A 22 5.17 22.08 -9.11
C PHE A 22 5.58 20.68 -9.61
N ILE A 23 6.37 20.58 -10.67
CA ILE A 23 6.82 19.28 -11.20
C ILE A 23 7.73 18.54 -10.20
N PRO A 24 8.77 19.17 -9.61
CA PRO A 24 9.59 18.53 -8.58
C PRO A 24 8.77 18.08 -7.36
N TYR A 25 7.78 18.89 -6.95
CA TYR A 25 6.87 18.53 -5.88
C TYR A 25 6.01 17.31 -6.23
N LEU A 26 5.44 17.26 -7.44
CA LEU A 26 4.68 16.09 -7.89
C LEU A 26 5.56 14.83 -7.95
N ASP A 27 6.80 14.97 -8.38
CA ASP A 27 7.76 13.86 -8.43
C ASP A 27 8.09 13.35 -7.03
N PHE A 28 8.36 14.26 -6.10
CA PHE A 28 8.53 13.92 -4.69
C PHE A 28 7.28 13.22 -4.12
N PHE A 29 6.10 13.80 -4.33
CA PHE A 29 4.84 13.23 -3.83
C PHE A 29 4.54 11.84 -4.39
N ILE A 30 4.78 11.62 -5.68
CA ILE A 30 4.65 10.29 -6.30
C ILE A 30 5.68 9.32 -5.71
N SER A 31 6.91 9.76 -5.47
CA SER A 31 7.95 8.95 -4.84
C SER A 31 7.55 8.53 -3.44
N GLU A 32 7.10 9.46 -2.60
CA GLU A 32 6.65 9.19 -1.23
C GLU A 32 5.47 8.20 -1.21
N LEU A 33 4.49 8.38 -2.11
CA LEU A 33 3.39 7.43 -2.24
C LEU A 33 3.89 6.06 -2.71
N THR A 34 4.81 6.02 -3.68
CA THR A 34 5.37 4.78 -4.22
C THR A 34 6.14 4.03 -3.15
N GLU A 35 7.00 4.72 -2.41
CA GLU A 35 7.73 4.15 -1.29
C GLU A 35 6.76 3.64 -0.23
N ARG A 36 5.77 4.43 0.17
CA ARG A 36 4.83 4.03 1.21
C ARG A 36 3.95 2.83 0.85
N PHE A 37 3.51 2.69 -0.40
CA PHE A 37 2.51 1.68 -0.80
C PHE A 37 3.06 0.53 -1.64
N LEU A 38 4.10 0.76 -2.45
CA LEU A 38 4.62 -0.25 -3.39
C LEU A 38 5.89 -0.93 -2.87
N SER A 39 6.70 -0.27 -2.03
CA SER A 39 7.90 -0.91 -1.45
C SER A 39 7.56 -2.08 -0.51
N HIS A 40 6.38 -2.02 0.11
CA HIS A 40 5.89 -3.04 1.04
C HIS A 40 4.91 -4.02 0.38
N LYS A 41 4.85 -4.10 -0.95
CA LYS A 41 3.94 -5.01 -1.67
C LYS A 41 4.08 -6.47 -1.21
N SER A 42 5.30 -6.91 -0.90
CA SER A 42 5.58 -8.25 -0.36
C SER A 42 4.95 -8.49 1.01
N ILE A 43 4.82 -7.47 1.84
CA ILE A 43 4.19 -7.55 3.17
C ILE A 43 2.69 -7.83 3.02
N PHE A 44 2.06 -7.32 1.96
CA PHE A 44 0.65 -7.59 1.69
C PHE A 44 0.38 -9.06 1.37
N ASN A 45 1.35 -9.80 0.83
CA ASN A 45 1.20 -11.25 0.62
C ASN A 45 0.94 -11.97 1.95
N GLY A 46 1.46 -11.46 3.06
CA GLY A 46 1.17 -11.99 4.39
C GLY A 46 -0.32 -11.93 4.76
N PHE A 47 -1.12 -11.02 4.19
CA PHE A 47 -2.56 -10.99 4.45
C PHE A 47 -3.34 -12.07 3.69
N GLU A 48 -2.79 -12.64 2.61
CA GLU A 48 -3.45 -13.72 1.84
C GLU A 48 -3.73 -14.96 2.71
N CYS A 49 -2.86 -15.20 3.70
CA CYS A 49 -3.02 -16.32 4.61
C CYS A 49 -4.30 -16.22 5.48
N LEU A 50 -4.83 -15.00 5.68
CA LEU A 50 -6.07 -14.76 6.43
C LEU A 50 -7.33 -15.24 5.69
N PHE A 51 -7.23 -15.49 4.38
CA PHE A 51 -8.33 -15.95 3.52
C PHE A 51 -8.10 -17.36 2.99
N SER A 52 -6.97 -17.97 3.33
CA SER A 52 -6.57 -19.30 2.87
C SER A 52 -7.30 -20.42 3.61
N LYS A 53 -7.68 -21.47 2.87
CA LYS A 53 -8.30 -22.70 3.42
C LYS A 53 -7.31 -23.84 3.62
N HIS A 54 -6.12 -23.77 3.04
CA HIS A 54 -5.09 -24.80 3.17
C HIS A 54 -4.20 -24.57 4.38
N GLU A 55 -3.48 -25.60 4.77
CA GLU A 55 -2.41 -25.49 5.76
C GLU A 55 -1.29 -24.61 5.18
N LEU A 56 -0.76 -23.70 6.00
CA LEU A 56 0.26 -22.75 5.59
C LEU A 56 1.50 -23.49 5.07
N THR A 57 1.97 -23.08 3.90
CA THR A 57 3.30 -23.47 3.43
C THR A 57 4.36 -22.73 4.23
N SER A 58 5.58 -23.27 4.30
CA SER A 58 6.70 -22.60 4.98
C SER A 58 6.99 -21.19 4.42
N LYS A 59 6.64 -20.96 3.14
CA LYS A 59 6.73 -19.64 2.52
C LYS A 59 5.70 -18.67 3.10
N GLU A 60 4.44 -19.07 3.20
CA GLU A 60 3.36 -18.23 3.74
C GLU A 60 3.57 -17.94 5.23
N GLU A 61 4.08 -18.89 6.00
CA GLU A 61 4.46 -18.66 7.40
C GLU A 61 5.55 -17.58 7.52
N ASN A 62 6.54 -17.59 6.61
CA ASN A 62 7.59 -16.58 6.59
C ASN A 62 7.06 -15.20 6.14
N GLU A 63 6.20 -15.15 5.12
CA GLU A 63 5.54 -13.91 4.67
C GLU A 63 4.64 -13.32 5.78
N PHE A 64 3.94 -14.16 6.54
CA PHE A 64 3.14 -13.74 7.68
C PHE A 64 4.01 -13.27 8.85
N THR A 65 5.15 -13.91 9.09
CA THR A 65 6.11 -13.48 10.13
C THR A 65 6.66 -12.09 9.81
N GLU A 66 7.02 -11.82 8.55
CA GLU A 66 7.44 -10.48 8.12
C GLU A 66 6.31 -9.45 8.24
N LEU A 67 5.06 -9.84 8.01
CA LEU A 67 3.87 -9.01 8.27
C LEU A 67 3.75 -8.64 9.76
N ILE A 68 3.86 -9.62 10.66
CA ILE A 68 3.80 -9.38 12.10
C ILE A 68 4.92 -8.42 12.51
N ARG A 69 6.15 -8.68 12.04
CA ARG A 69 7.31 -7.84 12.34
C ARG A 69 7.11 -6.40 11.88
N PHE A 70 6.48 -6.18 10.73
CA PHE A 70 6.17 -4.85 10.23
C PHE A 70 5.13 -4.11 11.11
N TYR A 71 4.15 -4.84 11.63
CA TYR A 71 3.10 -4.29 12.52
C TYR A 71 3.38 -4.53 14.02
N SER A 72 4.62 -4.82 14.38
CA SER A 72 5.03 -5.31 15.72
C SER A 72 4.67 -4.41 16.92
N PRO A 73 4.47 -3.09 16.86
CA PRO A 73 3.92 -2.37 18.02
C PRO A 73 2.39 -2.50 18.16
N MET A 74 1.67 -2.90 17.12
CA MET A 74 0.20 -3.03 17.11
C MET A 74 -0.30 -4.43 17.42
N VAL A 75 0.55 -5.44 17.23
CA VAL A 75 0.20 -6.85 17.37
C VAL A 75 1.01 -7.45 18.52
N SER A 76 0.39 -8.34 19.30
CA SER A 76 1.04 -9.00 20.44
C SER A 76 2.15 -9.97 20.00
N ASN A 77 2.88 -10.55 20.96
CA ASN A 77 3.95 -11.54 20.75
C ASN A 77 3.74 -12.48 19.55
N ASP A 78 4.74 -12.59 18.67
CA ASP A 78 4.72 -13.35 17.41
C ASP A 78 4.17 -14.78 17.55
N SER A 79 4.54 -15.47 18.63
CA SER A 79 4.11 -16.85 18.89
C SER A 79 2.60 -16.97 19.15
N LEU A 80 1.97 -15.97 19.79
CA LEU A 80 0.53 -15.96 20.05
C LEU A 80 -0.26 -15.72 18.75
N VAL A 81 0.24 -14.83 17.90
CA VAL A 81 -0.40 -14.48 16.62
C VAL A 81 -0.45 -15.68 15.68
N LEU A 82 0.61 -16.49 15.64
CA LEU A 82 0.64 -17.72 14.82
C LEU A 82 -0.37 -18.76 15.29
N VAL A 83 -0.53 -18.94 16.60
CA VAL A 83 -1.54 -19.86 17.16
C VAL A 83 -2.95 -19.36 16.82
N GLU A 84 -3.17 -18.05 16.98
CA GLU A 84 -4.43 -17.40 16.66
C GLU A 84 -4.77 -17.50 15.17
N LEU A 85 -3.78 -17.35 14.28
CA LEU A 85 -3.91 -17.55 12.84
C LEU A 85 -4.38 -18.96 12.52
N LYS A 86 -3.76 -19.99 13.12
CA LYS A 86 -4.17 -21.39 12.89
C LYS A 86 -5.62 -21.63 13.34
N LEU A 87 -6.01 -21.09 14.50
CA LEU A 87 -7.39 -21.18 14.99
C LEU A 87 -8.38 -20.44 14.07
N TRP A 88 -7.98 -19.28 13.53
CA TRP A 88 -8.77 -18.53 12.56
C TRP A 88 -8.95 -19.30 11.25
N GLN A 89 -7.89 -19.91 10.72
CA GLN A 89 -7.97 -20.76 9.53
C GLN A 89 -8.90 -21.96 9.73
N PHE A 90 -8.83 -22.63 10.88
CA PHE A 90 -9.79 -23.69 11.21
C PHE A 90 -11.24 -23.18 11.24
N LYS A 91 -11.48 -21.96 11.72
CA LYS A 91 -12.81 -21.35 11.68
C LYS A 91 -13.27 -21.10 10.24
N ILE A 92 -12.43 -20.49 9.41
CA ILE A 92 -12.74 -20.22 7.99
C ILE A 92 -12.99 -21.51 7.20
N GLN A 93 -12.21 -22.56 7.43
CA GLN A 93 -12.40 -23.87 6.78
C GLN A 93 -13.79 -24.45 7.05
N ARG A 94 -14.35 -24.19 8.24
CA ARG A 94 -15.69 -24.64 8.64
C ARG A 94 -16.81 -23.69 8.22
N CYS A 95 -16.49 -22.50 7.73
CA CYS A 95 -17.46 -21.58 7.15
C CYS A 95 -17.81 -22.00 5.73
N GLU A 96 -19.12 -22.03 5.44
CA GLU A 96 -19.66 -22.40 4.12
C GLU A 96 -19.27 -21.37 3.04
N LYS A 97 -19.16 -20.09 3.42
CA LYS A 97 -18.67 -18.99 2.59
C LYS A 97 -17.44 -18.35 3.21
N ILE A 98 -16.36 -18.28 2.43
CA ILE A 98 -15.17 -17.52 2.81
C ILE A 98 -15.49 -16.04 2.61
N PRO A 99 -15.13 -15.16 3.55
CA PRO A 99 -15.18 -13.73 3.30
C PRO A 99 -14.27 -13.41 2.11
N ASN A 100 -14.85 -12.85 1.04
CA ASN A 100 -14.08 -12.42 -0.14
C ASN A 100 -13.46 -11.03 0.06
N THR A 101 -13.88 -10.32 1.11
CA THR A 101 -13.42 -8.96 1.43
C THR A 101 -12.93 -8.90 2.87
N GLY A 102 -11.91 -8.08 3.13
CA GLY A 102 -11.44 -7.82 4.50
C GLY A 102 -12.55 -7.38 5.46
N LEU A 103 -13.55 -6.64 4.97
CA LEU A 103 -14.70 -6.19 5.76
C LEU A 103 -15.61 -7.36 6.19
N GLU A 104 -15.87 -8.31 5.30
CA GLU A 104 -16.63 -9.53 5.61
C GLU A 104 -15.87 -10.38 6.63
N ALA A 105 -14.54 -10.48 6.47
CA ALA A 105 -13.70 -11.20 7.42
C ALA A 105 -13.72 -10.53 8.81
N LEU A 106 -13.70 -9.20 8.86
CA LEU A 106 -13.77 -8.43 10.09
C LEU A 106 -15.10 -8.62 10.83
N ASP A 107 -16.22 -8.75 10.10
CA ASP A 107 -17.55 -8.97 10.66
C ASP A 107 -17.69 -10.38 11.30
N ILE A 108 -17.08 -11.38 10.67
CA ILE A 108 -17.06 -12.78 11.17
C ILE A 108 -16.01 -12.95 12.29
N CYS A 109 -14.97 -12.12 12.30
CA CYS A 109 -13.88 -12.19 13.27
C CYS A 109 -14.33 -11.66 14.64
N ASN A 110 -14.39 -12.54 15.63
CA ASN A 110 -14.68 -12.15 17.00
C ASN A 110 -13.39 -11.65 17.67
N LYS A 111 -13.36 -10.35 18.01
CA LYS A 111 -12.23 -9.68 18.67
C LYS A 111 -11.80 -10.31 20.01
N ASP A 112 -12.71 -10.98 20.72
CA ASP A 112 -12.43 -11.55 22.04
C ASP A 112 -11.74 -12.92 21.92
N ILE A 113 -11.94 -13.60 20.78
CA ILE A 113 -11.33 -14.91 20.47
C ILE A 113 -10.06 -14.72 19.64
N TYR A 114 -10.08 -13.76 18.71
CA TYR A 114 -9.00 -13.48 17.77
C TYR A 114 -8.60 -11.99 17.79
N PRO A 115 -8.03 -11.48 18.89
CA PRO A 115 -7.68 -10.06 19.02
C PRO A 115 -6.61 -9.59 18.02
N ASN A 116 -5.57 -10.38 17.76
CA ASN A 116 -4.47 -10.00 16.87
C ASN A 116 -4.90 -10.08 15.40
N ILE A 117 -5.63 -11.12 15.02
CA ILE A 117 -6.19 -11.26 13.68
C ILE A 117 -7.22 -10.17 13.41
N TYR A 118 -8.04 -9.80 14.42
CA TYR A 118 -8.96 -8.66 14.31
C TYR A 118 -8.23 -7.35 14.03
N VAL A 119 -7.11 -7.08 14.73
CA VAL A 119 -6.27 -5.91 14.46
C VAL A 119 -5.70 -5.96 13.05
N LEU A 120 -5.16 -7.11 12.61
CA LEU A 120 -4.63 -7.28 11.25
C LEU A 120 -5.70 -7.08 10.17
N LEU A 121 -6.92 -7.60 10.36
CA LEU A 121 -8.05 -7.38 9.46
C LEU A 121 -8.48 -5.91 9.43
N LYS A 122 -8.45 -5.22 10.59
CA LYS A 122 -8.74 -3.80 10.67
C LYS A 122 -7.68 -2.98 9.93
N VAL A 123 -6.40 -3.32 10.12
CA VAL A 123 -5.28 -2.73 9.39
C VAL A 123 -5.50 -2.94 7.89
N LEU A 124 -5.77 -4.16 7.45
CA LEU A 124 -6.11 -4.48 6.07
C LEU A 124 -7.26 -3.60 5.54
N CYS A 125 -8.36 -3.46 6.29
CA CYS A 125 -9.48 -2.60 5.88
C CYS A 125 -9.15 -1.09 5.84
N THR A 126 -8.19 -0.62 6.64
CA THR A 126 -7.76 0.79 6.66
C THR A 126 -6.67 1.11 5.65
N LEU A 127 -5.90 0.10 5.24
CA LEU A 127 -5.07 0.23 4.06
C LEU A 127 -6.02 0.46 2.88
N PRO A 128 -5.65 1.28 1.88
CA PRO A 128 -6.39 1.38 0.64
C PRO A 128 -6.32 0.01 -0.06
N VAL A 129 -7.14 -0.93 0.41
CA VAL A 129 -7.34 -2.29 -0.11
C VAL A 129 -8.14 -2.16 -1.38
N SER A 130 -7.42 -1.76 -2.40
CA SER A 130 -7.55 -2.29 -3.73
C SER A 130 -6.22 -1.96 -4.34
N THR A 131 -5.35 -2.93 -4.57
CA THR A 131 -4.18 -2.75 -5.46
C THR A 131 -4.55 -2.02 -6.77
N SER A 132 -5.82 -2.09 -7.18
CA SER A 132 -6.40 -1.33 -8.29
C SER A 132 -6.47 0.21 -8.11
N SER A 133 -6.69 0.74 -6.90
CA SER A 133 -6.87 2.19 -6.68
C SER A 133 -5.54 2.97 -6.65
N PRO A 134 -4.48 2.51 -5.95
CA PRO A 134 -3.15 3.10 -6.03
C PRO A 134 -2.58 2.98 -7.43
N GLU A 135 -2.64 1.82 -8.11
CA GLU A 135 -2.11 1.69 -9.48
C GLU A 135 -2.82 2.63 -10.46
N ARG A 136 -4.13 2.81 -10.32
CA ARG A 136 -4.91 3.80 -11.10
C ARG A 136 -4.54 5.23 -10.74
N MET A 137 -4.35 5.53 -9.46
CA MET A 137 -3.93 6.86 -8.99
C MET A 137 -2.52 7.20 -9.47
N PHE A 138 -1.56 6.28 -9.33
CA PHE A 138 -0.21 6.39 -9.87
C PHE A 138 -0.20 6.54 -11.38
N SER A 139 -1.02 5.76 -12.10
CA SER A 139 -1.17 5.89 -13.55
C SER A 139 -1.74 7.25 -13.95
N THR A 140 -2.70 7.76 -13.18
CA THR A 140 -3.28 9.09 -13.41
C THR A 140 -2.26 10.19 -13.14
N LEU A 141 -1.54 10.12 -12.02
CA LEU A 141 -0.46 11.05 -11.65
C LEU A 141 0.67 11.02 -12.68
N LYS A 142 1.06 9.83 -13.15
CA LYS A 142 2.07 9.65 -14.21
C LYS A 142 1.60 10.26 -15.53
N ARG A 143 0.32 10.10 -15.88
CA ARG A 143 -0.26 10.73 -17.08
C ARG A 143 -0.31 12.25 -16.97
N VAL A 144 -0.69 12.80 -15.82
CA VAL A 144 -0.66 14.24 -15.55
C VAL A 144 0.77 14.77 -15.66
N LYS A 145 1.74 14.08 -15.05
CA LYS A 145 3.17 14.41 -15.17
C LYS A 145 3.63 14.44 -16.64
N THR A 146 3.31 13.41 -17.42
CA THR A 146 3.68 13.34 -18.84
C THR A 146 3.03 14.45 -19.65
N TYR A 147 1.74 14.72 -19.43
CA TYR A 147 1.03 15.82 -20.11
C TYR A 147 1.71 17.17 -19.84
N LEU A 148 1.98 17.48 -18.56
CA LEU A 148 2.62 18.73 -18.15
C LEU A 148 4.04 18.89 -18.72
N ARG A 149 4.77 17.78 -18.90
CA ARG A 149 6.13 17.80 -19.44
C ARG A 149 6.15 17.92 -20.97
N ASN A 150 5.13 17.39 -21.65
CA ASN A 150 5.00 17.48 -23.10
C ASN A 150 4.58 18.89 -23.55
N THR A 151 3.74 19.59 -22.78
CA THR A 151 3.39 20.99 -23.03
C THR A 151 4.59 21.96 -22.94
N MET A 152 5.72 21.53 -22.36
CA MET A 152 6.97 22.32 -22.33
C MET A 152 7.86 22.16 -23.56
N SER A 153 7.58 21.18 -24.42
CA SER A 153 8.42 20.89 -25.60
C SER A 153 7.87 21.49 -26.90
N GLU A 154 6.78 22.25 -26.81
CA GLU A 154 6.24 23.10 -27.89
C GLU A 154 6.65 24.57 -27.70
#